data_AF-A0A7C3QKC5-F1
#
_entry.id   AF-A0A7C3QKC5-F1
#
_cell.length_a   1.000
_cell.length_b   1.000
_cell.length_c   1.000
_cell.angle_alpha   90.00
_cell.angle_beta   90.00
_cell.angle_gamma   90.00
#
_symmetry.space_group_name_H-M   'P 1'
#
loop_
_entity.id
_entity.type
_entity.pdbx_description
1 polymer ?
#
loop_
_entity_poly.entity_id
_entity_poly.type
_entity_poly.pdbx_seq_one_letter_code
_entity_poly.pdbx_strand_id
1 'polypeptide(L)' 'MPLTRRQKEVLDFIARFTEEKGYSPSYEEVAEGLKLASLATVHKH' A
#
# COMPACT_ATOMS: atom_id res chain seq x y z
N MET A 1 4.36 -20.50 -5.07
CA MET A 1 4.12 -19.37 -5.99
C MET A 1 4.80 -18.15 -5.40
N PRO A 2 5.75 -17.49 -6.10
CA PRO A 2 6.33 -16.23 -5.61
C PRO A 2 5.29 -15.11 -5.69
N LEU A 3 5.25 -14.25 -4.67
CA LEU A 3 4.37 -13.07 -4.66
C LEU A 3 4.77 -12.13 -5.80
N THR A 4 3.77 -11.59 -6.51
CA THR A 4 4.03 -10.51 -7.46
C THR A 4 4.46 -9.25 -6.72
N ARG A 5 5.20 -8.35 -7.38
CA ARG A 5 5.59 -7.05 -6.79
C ARG A 5 4.38 -6.30 -6.25
N ARG A 6 3.27 -6.32 -6.98
CA ARG A 6 2.02 -5.65 -6.58
C ARG A 6 1.38 -6.29 -5.35
N GLN A 7 1.41 -7.61 -5.24
CA GLN A 7 0.91 -8.30 -4.04
C GLN A 7 1.76 -7.95 -2.82
N LYS A 8 3.08 -7.86 -2.97
CA LYS A 8 3.97 -7.42 -1.90
C LYS A 8 3.69 -5.97 -1.48
N GLU A 9 3.51 -5.05 -2.41
CA GLU A 9 3.14 -3.66 -2.12
C GLU A 9 1.85 -3.53 -1.31
N VAL A 10 0.84 -4.34 -1.64
CA VAL A 10 -0.43 -4.39 -0.90
C VAL A 10 -0.21 -4.88 0.52
N LEU A 11 0.55 -5.96 0.71
CA LEU A 11 0.85 -6.51 2.04
C LEU A 11 1.66 -5.52 2.89
N ASP A 12 2.68 -4.90 2.31
CA ASP A 12 3.52 -3.90 2.97
C ASP A 12 2.71 -2.63 3.33
N PHE A 13 1.69 -2.29 2.53
CA PHE A 13 0.76 -1.21 2.86
C PHE A 13 -0.15 -1.59 4.03
N ILE A 14 -0.77 -2.77 4.00
CA ILE A 14 -1.68 -3.23 5.06
C ILE A 14 -0.97 -3.32 6.40
N ALA A 15 0.24 -3.90 6.42
CA ALA A 15 1.04 -4.04 7.65
C ALA A 15 1.30 -2.67 8.30
N ARG A 16 1.83 -1.71 7.52
CA ARG A 16 2.10 -0.35 8.02
C ARG A 16 0.84 0.38 8.43
N PHE A 17 -0.21 0.29 7.63
CA PHE A 17 -1.48 0.94 7.94
C PHE A 17 -2.05 0.43 9.26
N THR A 18 -2.04 -0.88 9.49
CA THR A 18 -2.55 -1.48 10.73
C THR A 18 -1.68 -1.13 11.93
N GLU A 19 -0.35 -1.06 11.79
CA GLU A 19 0.53 -0.56 12.86
C GLU A 19 0.25 0.92 13.20
N GLU A 20 0.02 1.77 12.20
CA GLU A 20 -0.18 3.21 12.39
C GLU A 20 -1.59 3.58 12.88
N LYS A 21 -2.61 2.87 12.41
CA LYS A 21 -4.03 3.20 12.65
C LYS A 21 -4.70 2.31 13.68
N GLY A 22 -4.15 1.13 13.96
CA GLY A 22 -4.71 0.16 14.90
C GLY A 22 -5.94 -0.59 14.37
N TYR A 23 -6.23 -0.50 13.06
CA TYR A 23 -7.29 -1.27 12.41
C TYR A 23 -6.88 -1.71 11.00
N SER A 24 -7.58 -2.72 10.46
CA SER A 24 -7.36 -3.17 9.09
C SER A 24 -7.91 -2.14 8.11
N PRO A 25 -7.15 -1.72 7.08
CA PRO A 25 -7.65 -0.75 6.11
C PRO A 25 -8.85 -1.31 5.34
N SER A 26 -9.75 -0.40 4.96
CA SER A 26 -10.81 -0.65 3.98
C SER A 26 -10.25 -0.71 2.56
N TYR A 27 -11.05 -1.23 1.62
CA TYR A 27 -10.66 -1.30 0.21
C TYR A 27 -10.37 0.09 -0.39
N GLU A 28 -11.14 1.10 0.01
CA GLU A 28 -10.98 2.50 -0.44
C GLU A 28 -9.65 3.08 0.06
N GLU A 29 -9.30 2.88 1.33
CA GLU A 29 -8.04 3.33 1.92
C GLU A 29 -6.82 2.64 1.27
N VAL A 30 -6.93 1.34 0.94
CA VAL A 30 -5.88 0.62 0.19
C VAL A 30 -5.72 1.21 -1.21
N ALA A 31 -6.82 1.47 -1.92
CA ALA A 31 -6.79 2.03 -3.26
C ALA A 31 -6.17 3.44 -3.28
N GLU A 32 -6.55 4.29 -2.33
CA GLU A 32 -6.01 5.64 -2.17
C GLU A 32 -4.52 5.60 -1.81
N GLY A 33 -4.13 4.83 -0.79
CA GLY A 33 -2.75 4.73 -0.33
C GLY A 33 -1.80 4.21 -1.40
N LEU A 34 -2.20 3.19 -2.17
CA LEU A 34 -1.39 2.66 -3.27
C LEU A 34 -1.32 3.61 -4.48
N LYS A 35 -2.34 4.43 -4.72
CA LYS A 35 -2.30 5.47 -5.75
C LYS A 35 -1.34 6.59 -5.37
N LEU A 36 -1.34 7.03 -4.11
CA LEU A 36 -0.39 8.01 -3.59
C LEU A 36 1.04 7.50 -3.66
N ALA A 37 1.28 6.23 -3.30
CA ALA A 37 2.60 5.62 -3.43
C ALA A 37 3.11 5.60 -4.88
N SER A 38 2.23 5.27 -5.84
CA SER A 38 2.55 5.32 -7.27
C SER A 38 2.93 6.74 -7.73
N LEU A 39 2.14 7.75 -7.35
CA LEU A 39 2.41 9.16 -7.67
C LEU A 39 3.70 9.69 -7.04
N ALA A 40 4.01 9.28 -5.81
CA ALA A 40 5.24 9.63 -5.11
C ALA A 40 6.49 9.05 -5.81
N THR A 41 6.33 7.94 -6.53
CA THR A 41 7.42 7.30 -7.27
C THR A 41 7.76 8.06 -8.56
N VAL A 42 6.77 8.76 -9.16
CA VAL A 42 6.95 9.55 -10.39
C VAL A 42 7.71 10.86 -10.16
N HIS A 43 7.55 11.51 -9.00
CA HIS A 43 8.21 12.79 -8.71
C HIS A 43 9.69 12.68 -8.28
N LYS A 44 10.25 11.46 -8.23
CA LYS A 44 11.65 11.21 -7.83
C LYS A 44 12.59 10.90 -9.01
N HIS A 45 12.21 11.18 -10.25
CA HIS A 45 13.05 10.97 -11.43
C HIS A 45 13.32 12.25 -12.21
#